data_AF-A0A073JWU6-F1
#
_entry.id   AF-A0A073JWU6-F1
#
_cell.length_a   1.000
_cell.length_b   1.000
_cell.length_c   1.000
_cell.angle_alpha   90.00
_cell.angle_beta   90.00
_cell.angle_gamma   90.00
#
_symmetry.space_group_name_H-M   'P 1'
#
loop_
_entity.id
_entity.type
_entity.pdbx_description
1 polymer ?
#
loop_
_entity_poly.entity_id
_entity_poly.type
_entity_poly.pdbx_seq_one_letter_code
_entity_poly.pdbx_strand_id
1 'polypeptide(L)'
;MKSLYSIISCIFLVLSILPFLLIQFSFTAEYYTVVTLGQKGKIGIVIPILYSVISLIFATLSKHEDLRRTLLIASLFFLFINSALAFVAIFGLQNP
;
A
#
# COMPACT_ATOMS: atom_id res chain seq x y z
N MET A 1 7.25 23.11 3.27
CA MET A 1 6.45 22.29 2.32
C MET A 1 7.23 21.18 1.60
N LYS A 2 8.52 21.37 1.22
CA LYS A 2 9.30 20.35 0.49
C LYS A 2 9.40 18.96 1.17
N SER A 3 9.50 18.93 2.50
CA SER A 3 9.58 17.70 3.29
C SER A 3 8.20 17.05 3.55
N LEU A 4 7.12 17.84 3.56
CA LEU A 4 5.78 17.35 3.91
C LEU A 4 5.28 16.28 2.94
N TYR A 5 5.45 16.49 1.63
CA TYR A 5 5.02 15.51 0.63
C TYR A 5 5.80 14.20 0.71
N SER A 6 7.10 14.26 0.99
CA SER A 6 7.91 13.07 1.25
C SER A 6 7.44 12.30 2.48
N ILE A 7 7.09 13.01 3.56
CA ILE A 7 6.57 12.41 4.78
C ILE A 7 5.23 11.71 4.50
N ILE A 8 4.31 12.39 3.81
CA ILE A 8 3.01 11.82 3.43
C ILE A 8 3.21 10.59 2.54
N SER A 9 4.07 10.69 1.52
CA SER A 9 4.39 9.58 0.63
C SER A 9 4.95 8.38 1.40
N CYS A 10 5.85 8.62 2.36
CA CYS A 10 6.42 7.59 3.22
C CYS A 10 5.36 6.92 4.12
N ILE A 11 4.47 7.70 4.74
CA ILE A 11 3.37 7.17 5.56
C ILE A 11 2.49 6.23 4.72
N PHE A 12 2.06 6.67 3.54
CA PHE A 12 1.23 5.85 2.65
C PHE A 12 1.98 4.64 2.08
N LEU A 13 3.30 4.75 1.86
CA LEU A 13 4.14 3.62 1.50
C LEU A 13 4.08 2.55 2.59
N VAL A 14 4.32 2.94 3.85
CA VAL A 14 4.28 2.03 5.01
C VAL A 14 2.89 1.40 5.17
N LEU A 15 1.82 2.20 5.04
CA LEU A 15 0.44 1.69 5.07
C LEU A 15 0.16 0.68 3.96
N SER A 16 0.80 0.81 2.80
CA SER A 16 0.65 -0.17 1.70
C SER A 16 1.37 -1.50 1.94
N ILE A 17 2.32 -1.54 2.88
CA ILE A 17 3.13 -2.73 3.23
C ILE A 17 2.53 -3.47 4.43
N LEU A 18 1.98 -2.73 5.39
CA LEU A 18 1.39 -3.24 6.63
C LEU A 18 0.47 -4.47 6.44
N PRO A 19 -0.44 -4.52 5.46
CA PRO A 19 -1.30 -5.67 5.22
C PRO A 19 -0.52 -6.97 4.97
N PHE A 20 0.61 -6.91 4.25
CA PHE A 20 1.45 -8.09 4.01
C PHE A 20 2.09 -8.62 5.28
N LEU A 21 2.61 -7.71 6.12
CA LEU A 21 3.20 -8.08 7.39
C LEU A 21 2.14 -8.70 8.29
N LEU A 22 0.98 -8.06 8.41
CA LEU A 22 -0.10 -8.51 9.30
C LEU A 22 -0.71 -9.86 8.89
N ILE A 23 -0.80 -10.16 7.59
CA ILE A 23 -1.28 -11.46 7.10
C ILE A 23 -0.34 -12.60 7.52
N GLN A 24 0.98 -12.39 7.50
CA GLN A 24 1.95 -13.44 7.85
C GLN A 24 1.97 -13.78 9.34
N PHE A 25 1.71 -12.81 10.21
CA PHE A 25 1.85 -13.03 11.64
C PHE A 25 0.66 -13.77 12.26
N SER A 26 -0.43 -14.06 11.54
CA SER A 26 -1.69 -14.57 12.11
C SER A 26 -2.24 -13.71 13.27
N PHE A 27 -1.60 -12.58 13.54
CA PHE A 27 -1.92 -11.64 14.58
C PHE A 27 -3.08 -10.80 14.07
N THR A 28 -4.25 -11.18 14.55
CA THR A 28 -5.42 -10.34 14.75
C THR A 28 -5.99 -9.73 13.47
N ALA A 29 -7.06 -10.36 12.98
CA ALA A 29 -8.03 -9.75 12.06
C ALA A 29 -8.40 -8.30 12.45
N GLU A 30 -8.27 -7.95 13.74
CA GLU A 30 -8.43 -6.59 14.28
C GLU A 30 -7.43 -5.56 13.73
N TYR A 31 -6.13 -5.87 13.65
CA TYR A 31 -5.15 -4.92 13.10
C TYR A 31 -5.28 -4.77 11.59
N TYR A 32 -5.61 -5.87 10.90
CA TYR A 32 -5.97 -5.82 9.49
C TYR A 32 -7.18 -4.91 9.26
N THR A 33 -8.21 -4.98 10.10
CA THR A 33 -9.34 -4.05 10.02
C THR A 33 -8.94 -2.60 10.27
N VAL A 34 -8.00 -2.29 11.16
CA VAL A 34 -7.56 -0.89 11.36
C VAL A 34 -6.92 -0.34 10.08
N VAL A 35 -6.02 -1.11 9.44
CA VAL A 35 -5.32 -0.67 8.23
C VAL A 35 -6.24 -0.63 7.00
N THR A 36 -7.27 -1.46 6.97
CA THR A 36 -8.28 -1.48 5.90
C THR A 36 -9.54 -0.67 6.22
N LEU A 37 -9.51 0.18 7.25
CA LEU A 37 -10.66 1.01 7.67
C LEU A 37 -11.95 0.19 7.92
N GLY A 38 -11.80 -1.02 8.43
CA GLY A 38 -12.87 -1.97 8.74
C GLY A 38 -13.36 -2.77 7.53
N GLN A 39 -12.84 -2.52 6.34
CA GLN A 39 -13.31 -3.13 5.10
C GLN A 39 -12.79 -4.56 4.93
N LYS A 40 -13.70 -5.50 4.73
CA LYS A 40 -13.41 -6.92 4.50
C LYS A 40 -13.62 -7.31 3.03
N GLY A 41 -13.12 -8.48 2.64
CA GLY A 41 -13.29 -9.03 1.29
C GLY A 41 -12.58 -8.21 0.21
N LYS A 42 -13.17 -8.14 -0.99
CA LYS A 42 -12.57 -7.50 -2.17
C LYS A 42 -12.17 -6.04 -1.94
N ILE A 43 -12.95 -5.29 -1.17
CA ILE A 43 -12.69 -3.87 -0.89
C ILE A 43 -11.44 -3.72 -0.02
N GLY A 44 -11.30 -4.52 1.03
CA GLY A 44 -10.12 -4.52 1.90
C GLY A 44 -8.83 -4.85 1.15
N ILE A 45 -8.91 -5.69 0.12
CA ILE A 45 -7.77 -6.08 -0.73
C ILE A 45 -7.33 -4.93 -1.66
N VAL A 46 -8.23 -4.02 -2.02
CA VAL A 46 -7.94 -2.90 -2.93
C VAL A 46 -7.37 -1.68 -2.20
N ILE A 47 -7.65 -1.52 -0.90
CA ILE A 47 -7.17 -0.38 -0.10
C ILE A 47 -5.63 -0.20 -0.12
N PRO A 48 -4.83 -1.27 0.01
CA PRO A 48 -3.36 -1.14 -0.06
C PRO A 48 -2.87 -0.62 -1.41
N ILE A 49 -3.57 -0.94 -2.51
CA ILE A 49 -3.30 -0.39 -3.86
C ILE A 49 -3.53 1.12 -3.83
N LEU A 50 -4.64 1.58 -3.26
CA LEU A 50 -4.94 3.01 -3.13
C LEU A 50 -3.86 3.74 -2.33
N TYR A 51 -3.35 3.13 -1.25
CA TYR A 51 -2.23 3.69 -0.49
C TYR A 51 -0.97 3.80 -1.33
N SER A 52 -0.62 2.78 -2.13
CA SER A 52 0.51 2.87 -3.05
C SER A 52 0.32 3.97 -4.10
N VAL A 53 -0.88 4.16 -4.65
CA VAL A 53 -1.18 5.26 -5.60
C VAL A 53 -1.01 6.62 -4.95
N ILE A 54 -1.58 6.83 -3.75
CA ILE A 54 -1.43 8.09 -3.00
C ILE A 54 0.05 8.36 -2.71
N SER A 55 0.78 7.34 -2.26
CA SER A 55 2.22 7.43 -2.03
C SER A 55 2.98 7.89 -3.28
N LEU A 56 2.62 7.36 -4.44
CA LEU A 56 3.23 7.67 -5.74
C LEU A 56 2.94 9.11 -6.17
N ILE A 57 1.69 9.58 -6.03
CA ILE A 57 1.30 10.98 -6.29
C ILE A 57 2.16 11.91 -5.43
N PHE A 58 2.22 11.69 -4.12
CA PHE A 58 3.02 12.54 -3.22
C PHE A 58 4.53 12.43 -3.45
N ALA A 59 5.02 11.27 -3.89
CA ALA A 59 6.41 11.11 -4.31
C ALA A 59 6.73 12.00 -5.51
N THR A 60 5.87 12.04 -6.55
CA THR A 60 6.08 12.91 -7.74
C THR A 60 6.11 14.39 -7.39
N LEU A 61 5.32 14.81 -6.39
CA LEU A 61 5.24 16.19 -5.91
C LEU A 61 6.41 16.58 -4.98
N SER A 62 7.22 15.61 -4.55
CA SER A 62 8.39 15.87 -3.73
C SER A 62 9.50 16.56 -4.53
N LYS A 63 10.16 17.54 -3.91
CA LYS A 63 11.27 18.31 -4.50
C LYS A 63 12.66 17.83 -4.06
N HIS A 64 12.74 16.77 -3.24
CA HIS A 64 14.01 16.17 -2.83
C HIS A 64 14.40 15.11 -3.85
N GLU A 65 15.38 15.37 -4.72
CA GLU A 65 15.65 14.51 -5.87
C GLU A 65 16.00 13.06 -5.51
N ASP A 66 16.89 12.85 -4.54
CA ASP A 66 17.29 11.50 -4.11
C ASP A 66 16.13 10.76 -3.46
N LEU A 67 15.46 11.40 -2.50
CA LEU A 67 14.34 10.81 -1.78
C LEU A 67 13.14 10.55 -2.69
N ARG A 68 12.87 11.46 -3.65
CA ARG A 68 11.83 11.31 -4.66
C ARG A 68 12.04 10.06 -5.49
N ARG A 69 13.27 9.82 -5.98
CA ARG A 69 13.57 8.64 -6.79
C ARG A 69 13.34 7.36 -5.99
N THR A 70 13.83 7.30 -4.76
CA THR A 70 13.64 6.15 -3.87
C THR A 70 12.16 5.90 -3.57
N LEU A 71 11.41 6.95 -3.21
CA LEU A 71 9.97 6.85 -2.95
C LEU A 71 9.21 6.41 -4.20
N LEU A 72 9.50 6.98 -5.38
CA LEU A 72 8.84 6.57 -6.61
C LEU A 72 9.07 5.10 -6.93
N ILE A 73 10.32 4.63 -6.88
CA ILE A 73 10.65 3.22 -7.15
C ILE A 73 9.94 2.31 -6.15
N ALA A 74 9.98 2.66 -4.85
CA ALA A 74 9.35 1.87 -3.81
C ALA A 74 7.81 1.84 -3.96
N SER A 75 7.16 2.99 -4.17
CA SER A 75 5.71 3.08 -4.35
C SER A 75 5.26 2.29 -5.57
N LEU A 76 6.02 2.34 -6.67
CA LEU A 76 5.70 1.63 -7.92
C LEU A 76 5.90 0.12 -7.77
N PHE A 77 6.94 -0.31 -7.05
CA PHE A 77 7.16 -1.70 -6.68
C PHE A 77 6.01 -2.25 -5.83
N PHE A 78 5.64 -1.55 -4.75
CA PHE A 78 4.53 -1.99 -3.90
C PHE A 78 3.18 -1.92 -4.60
N LEU A 79 2.96 -0.96 -5.49
CA LEU A 79 1.77 -0.93 -6.34
C LEU A 79 1.65 -2.20 -7.17
N PHE A 80 2.77 -2.65 -7.76
CA PHE A 80 2.79 -3.86 -8.59
C PHE A 80 2.51 -5.11 -7.75
N ILE A 81 3.15 -5.24 -6.58
CA ILE A 81 2.92 -6.39 -5.67
C ILE A 81 1.48 -6.39 -5.16
N ASN A 82 0.97 -5.25 -4.68
CA ASN A 82 -0.41 -5.13 -4.20
C ASN A 82 -1.42 -5.47 -5.30
N SER A 83 -1.18 -5.02 -6.52
CA SER A 83 -2.05 -5.33 -7.68
C SER A 83 -2.01 -6.82 -8.04
N ALA A 84 -0.82 -7.43 -8.05
CA ALA A 84 -0.67 -8.87 -8.31
C ALA A 84 -1.37 -9.72 -7.25
N LEU A 85 -1.20 -9.37 -5.96
CA LEU A 85 -1.91 -10.04 -4.88
C LEU A 85 -3.42 -9.85 -4.99
N ALA A 86 -3.88 -8.63 -5.26
CA ALA A 86 -5.31 -8.38 -5.41
C ALA A 86 -5.90 -9.18 -6.57
N PHE A 87 -5.17 -9.29 -7.67
CA PHE A 87 -5.56 -10.12 -8.80
C PHE A 87 -5.67 -11.60 -8.41
N VAL A 88 -4.65 -12.16 -7.75
CA VAL A 88 -4.67 -13.56 -7.28
C VAL A 88 -5.80 -13.79 -6.27
N ALA A 89 -5.98 -12.89 -5.31
CA ALA A 89 -7.01 -13.03 -4.28
C ALA A 89 -8.43 -12.91 -4.86
N ILE A 90 -8.64 -12.05 -5.86
CA ILE A 90 -9.95 -11.84 -6.47
C ILE A 90 -10.27 -12.91 -7.50
N PHE A 91 -9.33 -13.30 -8.36
CA PHE A 91 -9.59 -14.19 -9.50
C PHE A 91 -9.04 -15.61 -9.31
N GLY A 92 -7.91 -15.76 -8.61
CA GLY A 92 -7.26 -17.06 -8.38
C GLY A 92 -7.96 -17.94 -7.34
N LEU A 93 -8.65 -17.35 -6.36
CA LEU A 93 -9.37 -18.07 -5.30
C LEU A 93 -10.87 -18.26 -5.59
N GLN A 94 -11.36 -17.92 -6.79
CA GLN A 94 -12.77 -18.07 -7.14
C GLN A 94 -13.21 -19.52 -7.39
N ASN A 95 -12.27 -20.46 -7.54
CA ASN A 95 -12.55 -21.89 -7.57
C ASN A 95 -11.75 -22.59 -6.45
N PRO A 96 -12.36 -22.91 -5.30
CA PRO A 96 -11.77 -23.82 -4.32
C PRO A 96 -11.66 -25.26 -4.85
#